data_AF-A0A5C5UGA8-F1
#
_entry.id   AF-A0A5C5UGA8-F1
#
_cell.length_a   1.000
_cell.length_b   1.000
_cell.length_c   1.000
_cell.angle_alpha   90.00
_cell.angle_beta   90.00
_cell.angle_gamma   90.00
#
_symmetry.space_group_name_H-M   'P 1'
#
loop_
_entity.id
_entity.type
_entity.pdbx_description
1 polymer ?
#
loop_
_entity_poly.entity_id
_entity_poly.type
_entity_poly.pdbx_seq_one_letter_code
_entity_poly.pdbx_strand_id
1 'polypeptide(L)'
;MLLWLLYTVVVLVLIVILTFVFAALFGRGEGLPPLPAKADIISHNRAAIDRGDMDALRFDVVLRGYSQEQVDDVLGYMLKKQGTKRLDLEETK
;
A
#
# COMPACT_ATOMS: atom_id res chain seq x y z
N MET A 1 -51.47 18.74 -10.33
CA MET A 1 -50.46 19.30 -9.40
C MET A 1 -50.22 18.40 -8.20
N LEU A 2 -51.25 18.01 -7.43
CA LEU A 2 -51.10 17.13 -6.26
C LEU A 2 -50.45 15.76 -6.56
N LEU A 3 -50.83 15.11 -7.68
CA LEU A 3 -50.27 13.80 -8.08
C LEU A 3 -48.76 13.87 -8.39
N TRP A 4 -48.29 14.99 -8.94
CA TRP A 4 -46.86 15.24 -9.20
C TRP A 4 -46.08 15.41 -7.89
N LEU A 5 -46.65 16.15 -6.93
CA LEU A 5 -46.06 16.28 -5.59
C LEU A 5 -45.98 14.93 -4.87
N LEU A 6 -47.07 14.17 -4.87
CA LEU A 6 -47.11 12.83 -4.27
C LEU A 6 -46.06 11.91 -4.90
N TYR A 7 -45.99 11.87 -6.23
CA TYR A 7 -45.00 11.07 -6.95
C TYR A 7 -43.56 11.46 -6.56
N THR A 8 -43.28 12.76 -6.51
CA THR A 8 -41.95 13.28 -6.16
C THR A 8 -41.54 12.86 -4.75
N VAL A 9 -42.46 12.99 -3.78
CA VAL A 9 -42.22 12.58 -2.39
C VAL A 9 -41.95 11.08 -2.30
N VAL A 10 -42.74 10.26 -3.00
CA VAL A 10 -42.54 8.80 -3.02
C VAL A 10 -41.19 8.43 -3.60
N VAL A 11 -40.77 9.06 -4.70
CA VAL A 11 -39.46 8.83 -5.32
C VAL A 11 -38.33 9.23 -4.37
N LEU A 12 -38.43 10.37 -3.68
CA LEU A 12 -37.44 10.79 -2.69
C LEU A 12 -37.30 9.80 -1.53
N VAL A 13 -38.42 9.31 -1.01
CA VAL A 13 -38.43 8.27 0.04
C VAL A 13 -37.74 7.00 -0.46
N LEU A 14 -38.03 6.57 -1.69
CA LEU A 14 -37.36 5.43 -2.33
C LEU A 14 -35.85 5.63 -2.45
N ILE A 15 -35.40 6.81 -2.88
CA ILE A 15 -33.96 7.14 -2.97
C ILE A 15 -33.29 7.00 -1.61
N VAL A 16 -33.89 7.56 -0.55
CA VAL A 16 -33.34 7.46 0.80
C VAL A 16 -33.25 6.00 1.24
N ILE A 17 -34.34 5.24 1.11
CA ILE A 17 -34.39 3.83 1.51
C ILE A 17 -33.34 3.01 0.75
N LEU A 18 -33.29 3.14 -0.58
CA LEU A 18 -32.33 2.43 -1.41
C LEU A 18 -30.90 2.80 -1.01
N THR A 19 -30.60 4.08 -0.80
CA THR A 19 -29.27 4.51 -0.36
C THR A 19 -28.84 3.79 0.93
N PHE A 20 -29.73 3.71 1.94
CA PHE A 20 -29.42 2.98 3.18
C PHE A 20 -29.25 1.47 2.94
N VAL A 21 -30.08 0.85 2.11
CA VAL A 21 -29.97 -0.57 1.77
C VAL A 21 -28.65 -0.87 1.06
N PHE A 22 -28.30 -0.09 0.03
CA PHE A 22 -27.04 -0.24 -0.67
C PHE A 22 -25.83 0.03 0.24
N ALA A 23 -25.89 1.07 1.09
CA ALA A 23 -24.83 1.33 2.06
C ALA A 23 -24.68 0.20 3.10
N ALA A 24 -25.78 -0.43 3.52
CA ALA A 24 -25.72 -1.57 4.44
C ALA A 24 -25.15 -2.83 3.77
N LEU A 25 -25.53 -3.09 2.52
CA LEU A 25 -25.09 -4.27 1.76
C LEU A 25 -23.64 -4.16 1.29
N PHE A 26 -23.22 -2.99 0.79
CA PHE A 26 -21.91 -2.79 0.17
C PHE A 26 -20.98 -1.87 0.97
N GLY A 27 -21.52 -0.98 1.80
CA GLY A 27 -20.77 0.13 2.41
C GLY A 27 -19.93 -0.23 3.64
N ARG A 28 -20.08 -1.44 4.21
CA ARG A 28 -19.16 -1.90 5.27
C ARG A 28 -17.76 -2.24 4.75
N GLY A 29 -17.62 -2.42 3.42
CA GLY A 29 -16.46 -3.10 2.86
C GLY A 29 -16.40 -4.54 3.38
N GLU A 30 -15.79 -5.44 2.62
CA GLU A 30 -15.36 -6.70 3.20
C GLU A 30 -14.44 -6.38 4.39
N GLY A 31 -14.49 -7.17 5.45
CA GLY A 31 -13.56 -7.01 6.57
C GLY A 31 -12.15 -7.22 6.04
N LEU A 32 -11.50 -6.13 5.62
CA LEU A 32 -10.14 -6.19 5.13
C LEU A 32 -9.31 -6.72 6.30
N PRO A 33 -8.41 -7.68 6.06
CA PRO A 33 -7.45 -8.05 7.07
C PRO A 33 -6.78 -6.77 7.56
N PRO A 34 -6.47 -6.67 8.88
CA PRO A 34 -5.81 -5.50 9.42
C PRO A 34 -4.63 -5.18 8.50
N LEU A 35 -4.55 -3.91 8.04
CA LEU A 35 -3.45 -3.48 7.19
C LEU A 35 -2.17 -4.04 7.80
N PRO A 36 -1.38 -4.84 7.04
CA PRO A 36 -0.18 -5.44 7.59
C PRO A 36 0.59 -4.31 8.25
N ALA A 37 0.95 -4.48 9.53
CA ALA A 37 1.58 -3.46 10.35
C ALA A 37 2.63 -2.79 9.47
N LYS A 38 2.45 -1.48 9.18
CA LYS A 38 3.18 -0.77 8.12
C LYS A 38 4.62 -1.22 8.18
N ALA A 39 4.95 -2.19 7.33
CA ALA A 39 6.26 -2.81 7.43
C ALA A 39 7.18 -1.67 7.08
N ASP A 40 8.14 -1.38 7.96
CA ASP A 40 9.12 -0.36 7.64
C ASP A 40 9.81 -0.84 6.36
N ILE A 41 9.45 -0.25 5.22
CA ILE A 41 9.83 -0.71 3.88
C ILE A 41 11.35 -0.76 3.78
N ILE A 42 12.01 0.15 4.49
CA ILE A 42 13.46 0.18 4.69
C ILE A 42 13.94 -1.14 5.32
N SER A 43 13.37 -1.55 6.45
CA SER A 43 13.72 -2.81 7.12
C SER A 43 13.44 -4.06 6.25
N HIS A 44 12.31 -4.08 5.55
CA HIS A 44 11.93 -5.18 4.65
C HIS A 44 12.90 -5.31 3.48
N ASN A 45 13.23 -4.19 2.82
CA ASN A 45 14.15 -4.18 1.70
C ASN A 45 15.57 -4.56 2.13
N ARG A 46 16.06 -4.08 3.27
CA ARG A 46 17.36 -4.51 3.83
C ARG A 46 17.39 -6.02 4.05
N ALA A 47 16.34 -6.60 4.62
CA ALA A 47 16.22 -8.04 4.79
C ALA A 47 16.17 -8.79 3.44
N ALA A 48 15.54 -8.22 2.41
CA ALA A 48 15.52 -8.80 1.06
C ALA A 48 16.93 -8.78 0.42
N ILE A 49 17.66 -7.68 0.54
CA ILE A 49 19.08 -7.57 0.14
C ILE A 49 19.94 -8.57 0.92
N ASP A 50 19.59 -8.83 2.18
CA ASP A 50 20.26 -9.84 2.99
C ASP A 50 20.13 -11.25 2.48
N ARG A 51 18.93 -11.60 2.02
CA ARG A 51 18.67 -12.88 1.35
C ARG A 51 19.13 -12.94 -0.10
N GLY A 52 19.51 -11.80 -0.69
CA GLY A 52 19.86 -11.70 -2.12
C GLY A 52 18.64 -11.78 -3.04
N ASP A 53 17.44 -11.53 -2.51
CA ASP A 53 16.17 -11.60 -3.23
C ASP A 53 15.74 -10.20 -3.69
N MET A 54 16.05 -9.88 -4.95
CA MET A 54 15.76 -8.56 -5.53
C MET A 54 14.28 -8.41 -5.90
N ASP A 55 13.58 -9.51 -6.19
CA ASP A 55 12.17 -9.51 -6.58
C ASP A 55 11.25 -9.20 -5.39
N ALA A 56 11.75 -9.38 -4.16
CA ALA A 56 11.06 -9.01 -2.94
C ALA A 56 11.16 -7.52 -2.58
N LEU A 57 11.94 -6.70 -3.29
CA LEU A 57 12.05 -5.25 -3.03
C LEU A 57 10.71 -4.54 -3.27
N ARG A 58 10.34 -3.62 -2.37
CA ARG A 58 9.11 -2.84 -2.46
C ARG A 58 9.41 -1.37 -2.21
N PHE A 59 8.69 -0.47 -2.88
CA PHE A 59 8.85 0.97 -2.71
C PHE A 59 7.48 1.63 -2.70
N ASP A 60 7.32 2.64 -1.85
CA ASP A 60 6.15 3.50 -1.89
C ASP A 60 6.17 4.35 -3.17
N VAL A 61 5.00 4.51 -3.78
CA VAL A 61 4.79 5.44 -4.90
C VAL A 61 4.37 6.78 -4.34
N VAL A 62 5.11 7.82 -4.68
CA VAL A 62 4.80 9.22 -4.33
C VAL A 62 4.19 9.93 -5.56
N LEU A 63 3.84 11.21 -5.42
CA LEU A 63 3.21 11.99 -6.51
C LEU A 63 3.96 11.88 -7.85
N ARG A 64 5.28 11.67 -7.81
CA ARG A 64 6.10 11.42 -8.99
C ARG A 64 7.07 10.27 -8.71
N GLY A 65 6.74 9.08 -9.20
CA GLY A 65 7.63 7.92 -9.15
C GLY A 65 7.73 7.27 -7.76
N TYR A 66 8.87 6.64 -7.49
CA TYR A 66 9.13 5.94 -6.23
C TYR A 66 9.71 6.89 -5.17
N SER A 67 9.49 6.56 -3.89
CA SER A 67 10.08 7.29 -2.76
C SER A 67 11.60 7.27 -2.84
N GLN A 68 12.19 8.44 -3.11
CA GLN A 68 13.64 8.57 -3.26
C GLN A 68 14.38 8.22 -1.97
N GLU A 69 13.83 8.54 -0.80
CA GLU A 69 14.38 8.16 0.51
C GLU A 69 14.59 6.66 0.64
N GLN A 70 13.60 5.86 0.20
CA GLN A 70 13.68 4.39 0.27
C GLN A 70 14.64 3.82 -0.77
N VAL A 71 14.72 4.44 -1.96
CA VAL A 71 15.66 4.04 -3.02
C VAL A 71 17.10 4.33 -2.58
N ASP A 72 17.35 5.51 -2.01
CA ASP A 72 18.67 5.92 -1.53
C ASP A 72 19.15 5.02 -0.39
N ASP A 73 18.25 4.58 0.51
CA ASP A 73 18.58 3.59 1.54
C ASP A 73 19.05 2.26 0.95
N VAL A 74 18.28 1.72 -0.02
CA VAL A 74 18.59 0.45 -0.69
C VAL A 74 19.95 0.52 -1.38
N LEU A 75 20.20 1.59 -2.13
CA LEU A 75 21.47 1.79 -2.82
C LEU A 75 22.64 1.91 -1.83
N GLY A 76 22.48 2.71 -0.77
CA GLY A 76 23.50 2.88 0.26
C GLY A 76 23.81 1.57 1.00
N TYR A 77 22.77 0.79 1.32
CA TYR A 77 22.92 -0.50 1.97
C TYR A 77 23.62 -1.54 1.07
N MET A 78 23.26 -1.61 -0.21
CA MET A 78 23.91 -2.49 -1.18
C MET A 78 25.39 -2.14 -1.36
N LEU A 79 25.72 -0.85 -1.51
CA LEU A 79 27.12 -0.40 -1.65
C LEU A 79 27.95 -0.78 -0.43
N LYS A 80 27.41 -0.58 0.78
CA LYS A 80 28.06 -1.01 2.02
C LYS A 80 28.33 -2.51 2.03
N LYS A 81 27.33 -3.32 1.67
CA LYS A 81 27.45 -4.79 1.66
C LYS A 81 28.45 -5.30 0.62
N GLN A 82 28.48 -4.68 -0.56
CA GLN A 82 29.49 -4.99 -1.59
C GLN A 82 30.90 -4.67 -1.09
N GLY A 83 31.08 -3.56 -0.37
CA GLY A 83 32.35 -3.19 0.26
C GLY A 83 32.80 -4.25 1.26
N THR A 84 31.94 -4.66 2.20
CA THR A 84 32.25 -5.72 3.17
C THR A 84 32.64 -7.03 2.49
N LYS A 85 31.84 -7.47 1.51
CA LYS A 85 32.12 -8.70 0.77
C LYS A 85 33.48 -8.67 0.05
N ARG A 86 33.94 -7.51 -0.42
CA ARG A 86 35.27 -7.38 -1.02
C ARG A 86 36.39 -7.53 0.01
N LEU A 87 36.23 -6.95 1.19
CA LEU A 87 37.22 -7.04 2.27
C LEU A 87 37.41 -8.49 2.73
N ASP A 88 36.30 -9.25 2.90
CA ASP A 88 36.36 -10.66 3.29
C ASP A 88 37.13 -11.53 2.26
N LEU A 89 37.00 -11.19 0.97
CA LEU A 89 37.70 -11.90 -0.12
C LEU A 89 39.20 -11.58 -0.17
N GLU A 90 39.62 -10.39 0.28
CA GLU A 90 41.04 -10.02 0.34
C GLU A 90 41.75 -10.61 1.55
N GLU A 91 41.07 -10.79 2.69
CA GLU A 91 41.65 -11.39 3.90
C GLU A 91 41.88 -12.91 3.75
N THR A 92 41.15 -13.57 2.86
CA THR A 92 41.26 -15.03 2.64
C THR A 92 42.43 -15.43 1.72
N LYS A 93 43.23 -14.48 1.24
CA LYS A 93 44.28 -14.69 0.23
C LYS A 93 45.68 -14.51 0.79
#